data_AF-X1IFI6-F1
#
_entry.id   AF-X1IFI6-F1
#
_cell.length_a   1.000
_cell.length_b   1.000
_cell.length_c   1.000
_cell.angle_alpha   90.00
_cell.angle_beta   90.00
_cell.angle_gamma   90.00
#
_symmetry.space_group_name_H-M   'P 1'
#
loop_
_entity.id
_entity.type
_entity.pdbx_description
1 polymer ?
#
loop_
_entity_poly.entity_id
_entity_poly.type
_entity_poly.pdbx_seq_one_letter_code
_entity_poly.pdbx_strand_id
1 'polypeptide(L)'
;MPRPEIMHNFLGNKGNLGLCFIRRSRGQVVSNFFVSKHITDKTILSSLDNANIAPLYIYPNIDSDAHKKSFLDTTHWPPDVKKCGRVPNLNPEFVQEMEQKLGMTFTTENVGDLQSTFGPENIFTYIYAVLHSPTYRERYSELLKIDFPRLPLTSNIDLFRDLCVLGADLVALHLMEDNYEAASWNQGRDISPYLHLITHFTGGNNGTTIGSFSKSKCYEEGRVYIDTSLGKSGSY
;
A
#
# COMPACT_ATOMS: atom_id res chain seq x y z
N MET A 1 -18.65 12.76 1.46
CA MET A 1 -19.05 12.32 2.81
C MET A 1 -18.06 11.26 3.27
N PRO A 2 -17.71 11.23 4.57
CA PRO A 2 -16.95 10.12 5.14
C PRO A 2 -17.69 8.80 4.89
N ARG A 3 -16.94 7.70 4.79
CA ARG A 3 -17.45 6.33 4.59
C ARG A 3 -17.09 5.49 5.83
N PRO A 4 -17.81 5.63 6.95
CA PRO A 4 -17.50 4.93 8.20
C PRO A 4 -17.38 3.41 8.02
N GLU A 5 -18.17 2.84 7.11
CA GLU A 5 -18.17 1.43 6.71
C GLU A 5 -16.84 0.94 6.13
N ILE A 6 -15.99 1.83 5.63
CA ILE A 6 -14.62 1.52 5.18
C ILE A 6 -13.59 2.01 6.20
N MET A 7 -13.75 3.25 6.67
CA MET A 7 -12.73 3.95 7.46
C MET A 7 -12.44 3.27 8.80
N HIS A 8 -13.41 2.57 9.41
CA HIS A 8 -13.19 1.88 10.69
C HIS A 8 -12.13 0.76 10.61
N ASN A 9 -11.87 0.23 9.40
CA ASN A 9 -10.84 -0.79 9.17
C ASN A 9 -9.40 -0.27 9.33
N PHE A 10 -9.23 1.05 9.48
CA PHE A 10 -7.94 1.71 9.67
C PHE A 10 -7.81 2.39 11.05
N LEU A 11 -8.83 2.32 11.90
CA LEU A 11 -8.82 2.93 13.24
C LEU A 11 -8.12 2.04 14.28
N GLY A 12 -7.64 2.66 15.36
CA GLY A 12 -7.18 1.94 16.56
C GLY A 12 -5.84 1.23 16.42
N ASN A 13 -4.95 1.71 15.53
CA ASN A 13 -3.62 1.15 15.30
C ASN A 13 -3.62 -0.36 14.97
N LYS A 14 -4.70 -0.85 14.34
CA LYS A 14 -4.90 -2.25 13.97
C LYS A 14 -3.89 -2.79 12.94
N GLY A 15 -3.09 -1.92 12.33
CA GLY A 15 -2.06 -2.30 11.35
C GLY A 15 -2.63 -2.91 10.07
N ASN A 16 -3.49 -2.17 9.36
CA ASN A 16 -4.09 -2.59 8.10
C ASN A 16 -3.42 -1.90 6.91
N LEU A 17 -3.41 -2.55 5.75
CA LEU A 17 -2.98 -1.96 4.49
C LEU A 17 -4.20 -1.60 3.65
N GLY A 18 -4.14 -0.50 2.92
CA GLY A 18 -5.17 -0.04 2.02
C GLY A 18 -4.59 0.34 0.67
N LEU A 19 -5.17 -0.18 -0.41
CA LEU A 19 -4.82 0.23 -1.76
C LEU A 19 -5.67 1.43 -2.16
N CYS A 20 -5.03 2.58 -2.32
CA CYS A 20 -5.62 3.78 -2.88
C CYS A 20 -5.55 3.75 -4.41
N PHE A 21 -6.66 4.02 -5.09
CA PHE A 21 -6.71 4.07 -6.55
C PHE A 21 -7.86 4.95 -7.08
N ILE A 22 -7.76 5.37 -8.34
CA ILE A 22 -8.83 6.13 -9.03
C ILE A 22 -9.54 5.20 -10.01
N ARG A 23 -10.88 5.12 -9.93
CA ARG A 23 -11.69 4.29 -10.85
C ARG A 23 -11.77 4.87 -12.28
N ARG A 24 -11.79 6.19 -12.40
CA ARG A 24 -11.92 6.90 -13.68
C ARG A 24 -10.89 8.01 -13.74
N SER A 25 -9.66 7.64 -14.11
CA SER A 25 -8.57 8.60 -14.20
C SER A 25 -8.72 9.47 -15.44
N ARG A 26 -8.50 10.78 -15.28
CA ARG A 26 -8.42 11.73 -16.39
C ARG A 26 -7.01 11.89 -16.95
N GLY A 27 -6.02 11.30 -16.29
CA GLY A 27 -4.63 11.34 -16.76
C GLY A 27 -4.46 10.59 -18.08
N GLN A 28 -3.55 11.08 -18.92
CA GLN A 28 -3.13 10.34 -20.11
C GLN A 28 -2.47 9.01 -19.75
N VAL A 29 -1.71 9.01 -18.65
CA VAL A 29 -1.11 7.83 -18.03
C VAL A 29 -1.78 7.59 -16.69
N VAL A 30 -2.31 6.38 -16.47
CA VAL A 30 -2.91 6.00 -15.18
C VAL A 30 -1.82 5.48 -14.27
N SER A 31 -1.34 6.31 -13.35
CA SER A 31 -0.28 5.95 -12.37
C SER A 31 -0.69 6.22 -10.92
N ASN A 32 -1.94 6.57 -10.70
CA ASN A 32 -2.47 7.00 -9.40
C ASN A 32 -2.82 5.77 -8.54
N PHE A 33 -1.80 5.05 -8.09
CA PHE A 33 -1.91 3.96 -7.14
C PHE A 33 -1.01 4.27 -5.95
N PHE A 34 -1.53 4.10 -4.74
CA PHE A 34 -0.74 4.33 -3.53
C PHE A 34 -1.18 3.40 -2.42
N VAL A 35 -0.28 3.09 -1.48
CA VAL A 35 -0.60 2.29 -0.30
C VAL A 35 -0.78 3.22 0.90
N SER A 36 -1.74 2.93 1.76
CA SER A 36 -1.94 3.66 3.01
C SER A 36 -2.18 2.70 4.16
N LYS A 37 -1.64 3.04 5.34
CA LYS A 37 -2.00 2.41 6.63
C LYS A 37 -3.06 3.19 7.41
N HIS A 38 -3.48 4.33 6.89
CA HIS A 38 -4.33 5.28 7.57
C HIS A 38 -5.58 5.61 6.76
N ILE A 39 -6.55 6.22 7.44
CA ILE A 39 -7.70 6.84 6.78
C ILE A 39 -7.18 7.91 5.82
N THR A 40 -7.61 7.80 4.56
CA THR A 40 -7.30 8.78 3.52
C THR A 40 -8.53 9.59 3.18
N ASP A 41 -8.31 10.84 2.78
CA ASP A 41 -9.36 11.63 2.14
C ASP A 41 -9.48 11.27 0.65
N LYS A 42 -10.50 11.83 -0.01
CA LYS A 42 -10.79 11.52 -1.42
C LYS A 42 -9.74 12.08 -2.40
N THR A 43 -8.94 13.06 -2.00
CA THR A 43 -7.99 13.77 -2.86
C THR A 43 -6.54 13.30 -2.70
N ILE A 44 -6.29 12.28 -1.88
CA ILE A 44 -4.95 11.72 -1.60
C ILE A 44 -4.13 11.41 -2.86
N LEU A 45 -4.78 11.08 -3.97
CA LEU A 45 -4.11 10.78 -5.25
C LEU A 45 -4.22 11.88 -6.31
N SER A 46 -5.18 12.79 -6.17
CA SER A 46 -5.52 13.80 -7.17
C SER A 46 -6.45 14.83 -6.54
N SER A 47 -6.14 16.11 -6.73
CA SER A 47 -7.01 17.21 -6.29
C SER A 47 -8.31 17.29 -7.08
N LEU A 48 -8.36 16.63 -8.24
CA LEU A 48 -9.49 16.72 -9.14
C LEU A 48 -10.36 15.46 -9.05
N ASP A 49 -9.78 14.28 -8.82
CA ASP A 49 -10.46 12.98 -8.88
C ASP A 49 -10.87 12.47 -7.49
N ASN A 50 -11.78 11.50 -7.47
CA ASN A 50 -12.14 10.81 -6.23
C ASN A 50 -11.35 9.50 -6.13
N ALA A 51 -10.37 9.47 -5.22
CA ALA A 51 -9.68 8.27 -4.82
C ALA A 51 -10.63 7.34 -4.03
N ASN A 52 -10.46 6.05 -4.27
CA ASN A 52 -11.05 4.96 -3.50
C ASN A 52 -9.94 4.32 -2.66
N ILE A 53 -10.31 3.69 -1.56
CA ILE A 53 -9.39 2.89 -0.74
C ILE A 53 -10.00 1.50 -0.54
N ALA A 54 -9.25 0.47 -0.90
CA ALA A 54 -9.61 -0.93 -0.64
C ALA A 54 -8.74 -1.46 0.50
N PRO A 55 -9.31 -1.68 1.71
CA PRO A 55 -8.55 -2.29 2.81
C PRO A 55 -8.23 -3.76 2.48
N LEU A 56 -7.05 -4.22 2.88
CA LEU A 56 -6.64 -5.62 2.76
C LEU A 56 -7.43 -6.51 3.74
N TYR A 57 -7.71 -5.99 4.93
CA TYR A 57 -8.48 -6.67 5.96
C TYR A 57 -9.75 -5.92 6.32
N ILE A 58 -10.84 -6.66 6.55
CA ILE A 58 -12.04 -6.17 7.21
C ILE A 58 -11.96 -6.53 8.70
N TYR A 59 -12.41 -5.61 9.55
CA TYR A 59 -12.53 -5.80 11.00
C TYR A 59 -14.01 -5.76 11.36
N PRO A 60 -14.67 -6.94 11.44
CA PRO A 60 -16.09 -7.02 11.75
C PRO A 60 -16.39 -6.26 13.05
N ASN A 61 -17.44 -5.44 13.01
CA ASN A 61 -17.84 -4.67 14.18
C ASN A 61 -18.65 -5.57 15.12
N ILE A 62 -18.02 -6.06 16.18
CA ILE A 62 -18.64 -6.98 17.15
C ILE A 62 -19.76 -6.28 17.94
N ASP A 63 -19.69 -4.95 18.06
CA ASP A 63 -20.59 -4.14 18.91
C ASP A 63 -21.74 -3.44 18.15
N SER A 64 -21.87 -3.62 16.84
CA SER A 64 -22.99 -3.02 16.10
C SER A 64 -24.25 -3.88 16.19
N ASP A 65 -25.34 -3.29 16.68
CA ASP A 65 -26.71 -3.84 16.62
C ASP A 65 -26.92 -4.65 15.33
N ALA A 66 -27.48 -5.86 15.45
CA ALA A 66 -27.71 -6.80 14.36
C ALA A 66 -28.46 -6.21 13.13
N HIS A 67 -29.04 -5.01 13.27
CA HIS A 67 -29.72 -4.24 12.25
C HIS A 67 -28.83 -3.30 11.40
N LYS A 68 -27.52 -3.18 11.69
CA LYS A 68 -26.55 -2.36 10.92
C LYS A 68 -25.43 -3.19 10.29
N LYS A 69 -25.75 -4.37 9.75
CA LYS A 69 -24.76 -5.15 8.98
C LYS A 69 -24.37 -4.38 7.71
N SER A 70 -23.10 -4.01 7.62
CA SER A 70 -22.48 -3.52 6.39
C SER A 70 -22.46 -4.65 5.36
N PHE A 71 -22.50 -4.31 4.06
CA PHE A 71 -22.25 -5.28 2.98
C PHE A 71 -20.91 -6.03 3.16
N LEU A 72 -19.95 -5.41 3.85
CA LEU A 72 -18.64 -5.99 4.15
C LEU A 72 -18.65 -6.97 5.33
N ASP A 73 -19.75 -7.07 6.09
CA ASP A 73 -19.85 -8.00 7.23
C ASP A 73 -20.20 -9.43 6.80
N THR A 74 -20.49 -9.65 5.52
CA THR A 74 -20.57 -11.00 4.92
C THR A 74 -19.16 -11.50 4.62
N THR A 75 -18.53 -12.13 5.62
CA THR A 75 -17.15 -12.61 5.52
C THR A 75 -17.11 -14.07 5.09
N HIS A 76 -16.34 -14.40 4.05
CA HIS A 76 -16.12 -15.79 3.63
C HIS A 76 -14.96 -16.48 4.34
N TRP A 77 -14.11 -15.69 5.00
CA TRP A 77 -12.88 -16.16 5.64
C TRP A 77 -13.06 -16.29 7.15
N PRO A 78 -12.37 -17.24 7.79
CA PRO A 78 -12.38 -17.35 9.25
C PRO A 78 -11.70 -16.11 9.89
N PRO A 79 -12.24 -15.59 11.02
CA PRO A 79 -11.63 -14.47 11.72
C PRO A 79 -10.32 -14.87 12.40
N ASP A 80 -9.29 -14.04 12.24
CA ASP A 80 -8.01 -14.21 12.93
C ASP A 80 -8.12 -13.67 14.37
N VAL A 81 -8.33 -14.58 15.32
CA VAL A 81 -8.47 -14.28 16.75
C VAL A 81 -7.22 -13.59 17.32
N LYS A 82 -6.03 -13.85 16.76
CA LYS A 82 -4.77 -13.24 17.23
C LYS A 82 -4.63 -11.79 16.76
N LYS A 83 -5.31 -11.40 15.68
CA LYS A 83 -5.24 -10.07 15.06
C LYS A 83 -6.60 -9.36 15.07
N CYS A 84 -7.19 -9.24 16.26
CA CYS A 84 -8.44 -8.51 16.52
C CYS A 84 -9.64 -8.98 15.68
N GLY A 85 -9.70 -10.27 15.34
CA GLY A 85 -10.80 -10.85 14.56
C GLY A 85 -10.83 -10.41 13.10
N ARG A 86 -9.70 -9.90 12.56
CA ARG A 86 -9.64 -9.45 11.16
C ARG A 86 -9.89 -10.61 10.21
N VAL A 87 -10.52 -10.31 9.07
CA VAL A 87 -10.71 -11.24 7.95
C VAL A 87 -10.14 -10.64 6.67
N PRO A 88 -9.54 -11.43 5.77
CA PRO A 88 -9.12 -10.94 4.46
C PRO A 88 -10.29 -10.36 3.65
N ASN A 89 -10.07 -9.22 3.00
CA ASN A 89 -11.00 -8.59 2.07
C ASN A 89 -10.75 -9.08 0.64
N LEU A 90 -10.75 -10.40 0.45
CA LEU A 90 -10.43 -11.05 -0.82
C LEU A 90 -11.60 -11.93 -1.26
N ASN A 91 -11.93 -11.90 -2.56
CA ASN A 91 -12.95 -12.78 -3.11
C ASN A 91 -12.42 -14.24 -3.11
N PRO A 92 -13.12 -15.21 -2.50
CA PRO A 92 -12.70 -16.62 -2.50
C PRO A 92 -12.54 -17.22 -3.89
N GLU A 93 -13.38 -16.86 -4.86
CA GLU A 93 -13.27 -17.37 -6.25
C GLU A 93 -11.96 -16.91 -6.89
N PHE A 94 -11.56 -15.66 -6.63
CA PHE A 94 -10.29 -15.11 -7.11
C PHE A 94 -9.09 -15.84 -6.48
N VAL A 95 -9.15 -16.09 -5.16
CA VAL A 95 -8.10 -16.83 -4.46
C VAL A 95 -7.99 -18.26 -5.00
N GLN A 96 -9.12 -18.93 -5.20
CA GLN A 96 -9.16 -20.28 -5.76
C GLN A 96 -8.57 -20.34 -7.17
N GLU A 97 -8.85 -19.34 -8.02
CA GLU A 97 -8.22 -19.25 -9.34
C GLU A 97 -6.69 -19.09 -9.24
N MET A 98 -6.19 -18.33 -8.26
CA MET A 98 -4.75 -18.24 -8.02
C MET A 98 -4.16 -19.56 -7.53
N GLU A 99 -4.79 -20.24 -6.58
CA GLU A 99 -4.34 -21.55 -6.09
C GLU A 99 -4.21 -22.55 -7.25
N GLN A 100 -5.21 -22.58 -8.15
CA GLN A 100 -5.21 -23.44 -9.33
C GLN A 100 -4.08 -23.10 -10.31
N LYS A 101 -3.83 -21.81 -10.57
CA LYS A 101 -2.80 -21.37 -11.52
C LYS A 101 -1.37 -21.54 -10.99
N LEU A 102 -1.18 -21.33 -9.68
CA LEU A 102 0.13 -21.37 -9.05
C LEU A 102 0.48 -22.74 -8.49
N GLY A 103 -0.51 -23.63 -8.26
CA GLY A 103 -0.27 -24.89 -7.58
C GLY A 103 0.19 -24.72 -6.12
N MET A 104 -0.21 -23.62 -5.49
CA MET A 104 0.13 -23.26 -4.10
C MET A 104 -1.15 -23.16 -3.27
N THR A 105 -1.03 -23.27 -1.95
CA THR A 105 -2.18 -23.19 -1.03
C THR A 105 -2.30 -21.81 -0.39
N PHE A 106 -3.51 -21.26 -0.35
CA PHE A 106 -3.77 -20.01 0.34
C PHE A 106 -3.86 -20.21 1.85
N THR A 107 -3.25 -19.30 2.61
CA THR A 107 -3.33 -19.29 4.08
C THR A 107 -3.80 -17.94 4.60
N THR A 108 -4.67 -17.96 5.60
CA THR A 108 -5.14 -16.74 6.29
C THR A 108 -4.37 -16.45 7.57
N GLU A 109 -3.59 -17.41 8.07
CA GLU A 109 -2.94 -17.33 9.38
C GLU A 109 -1.62 -16.54 9.37
N ASN A 110 -0.95 -16.52 8.21
CA ASN A 110 0.34 -15.87 8.03
C ASN A 110 0.46 -15.28 6.62
N VAL A 111 1.60 -14.64 6.35
CA VAL A 111 1.89 -13.98 5.07
C VAL A 111 2.03 -14.98 3.92
N GLY A 112 2.35 -16.25 4.19
CA GLY A 112 2.78 -17.26 3.22
C GLY A 112 4.30 -17.36 3.11
N ASP A 113 4.80 -18.53 2.71
CA ASP A 113 6.24 -18.79 2.50
C ASP A 113 6.70 -18.48 1.06
N LEU A 114 5.77 -18.14 0.17
CA LEU A 114 5.97 -17.97 -1.28
C LEU A 114 6.56 -19.21 -1.98
N GLN A 115 6.66 -20.35 -1.30
CA GLN A 115 7.17 -21.61 -1.85
C GLN A 115 6.03 -22.58 -2.09
N SER A 116 5.30 -22.90 -1.04
CA SER A 116 4.15 -23.81 -1.04
C SER A 116 2.83 -23.08 -0.75
N THR A 117 2.92 -21.90 -0.13
CA THR A 117 1.77 -21.13 0.35
C THR A 117 1.89 -19.65 0.02
N PHE A 118 0.75 -18.99 -0.12
CA PHE A 118 0.68 -17.53 -0.21
C PHE A 118 -0.46 -16.99 0.66
N GLY A 119 -0.28 -15.81 1.22
CA GLY A 119 -1.28 -15.15 2.06
C GLY A 119 -1.82 -13.84 1.47
N PRO A 120 -2.69 -13.14 2.21
CA PRO A 120 -3.29 -11.88 1.76
C PRO A 120 -2.26 -10.81 1.45
N GLU A 121 -1.20 -10.68 2.26
CA GLU A 121 -0.13 -9.71 2.03
C GLU A 121 0.66 -10.01 0.75
N ASN A 122 0.90 -11.28 0.40
CA ASN A 122 1.52 -11.64 -0.89
C ASN A 122 0.63 -11.24 -2.08
N ILE A 123 -0.68 -11.47 -1.97
CA ILE A 123 -1.63 -11.01 -2.99
C ILE A 123 -1.54 -9.47 -3.10
N PHE A 124 -1.57 -8.76 -1.98
CA PHE A 124 -1.50 -7.31 -1.98
C PHE A 124 -0.25 -6.79 -2.69
N THR A 125 0.93 -7.35 -2.38
CA THR A 125 2.19 -6.91 -2.98
C THR A 125 2.29 -7.31 -4.46
N TYR A 126 1.83 -8.49 -4.84
CA TYR A 126 1.69 -8.89 -6.25
C TYR A 126 0.85 -7.88 -7.03
N ILE A 127 -0.35 -7.55 -6.54
CA ILE A 127 -1.24 -6.56 -7.14
C ILE A 127 -0.50 -5.21 -7.26
N TYR A 128 0.19 -4.80 -6.21
CA TYR A 128 0.91 -3.53 -6.16
C TYR A 128 2.02 -3.46 -7.22
N ALA A 129 2.80 -4.52 -7.38
CA ALA A 129 3.85 -4.60 -8.41
C ALA A 129 3.26 -4.51 -9.83
N VAL A 130 2.19 -5.25 -10.11
CA VAL A 130 1.51 -5.23 -11.41
C VAL A 130 0.99 -3.82 -11.73
N LEU A 131 0.36 -3.14 -10.78
CA LEU A 131 -0.15 -1.79 -10.97
C LEU A 131 0.95 -0.75 -11.24
N HIS A 132 2.17 -0.99 -10.74
CA HIS A 132 3.31 -0.11 -10.97
C HIS A 132 4.09 -0.44 -12.26
N SER A 133 3.89 -1.62 -12.85
CA SER A 133 4.52 -2.02 -14.11
C SER A 133 4.16 -1.05 -15.26
N PRO A 134 5.14 -0.40 -15.91
CA PRO A 134 4.90 0.46 -17.07
C PRO A 134 4.21 -0.31 -18.22
N THR A 135 4.68 -1.52 -18.52
CA THR A 135 4.14 -2.37 -19.58
C THR A 135 2.66 -2.71 -19.34
N TYR A 136 2.27 -3.00 -18.10
CA TYR A 136 0.86 -3.22 -17.75
C TYR A 136 0.04 -1.94 -17.95
N ARG A 137 0.50 -0.80 -17.43
CA ARG A 137 -0.22 0.47 -17.52
C ARG A 137 -0.38 0.97 -18.95
N GLU A 138 0.60 0.72 -19.81
CA GLU A 138 0.53 1.04 -21.24
C GLU A 138 -0.46 0.12 -21.96
N ARG A 139 -0.32 -1.21 -21.79
CA ARG A 139 -1.15 -2.21 -22.46
C ARG A 139 -2.64 -2.08 -22.11
N TYR A 140 -2.96 -1.76 -20.85
CA TYR A 140 -4.33 -1.67 -20.36
C TYR A 140 -4.80 -0.22 -20.12
N SER A 141 -4.08 0.77 -20.66
CA SER A 141 -4.33 2.20 -20.45
C SER A 141 -5.78 2.62 -20.66
N GLU A 142 -6.42 2.17 -21.75
CA GLU A 142 -7.82 2.52 -22.05
C GLU A 142 -8.81 1.91 -21.05
N LEU A 143 -8.57 0.68 -20.58
CA LEU A 143 -9.42 0.04 -19.56
C LEU A 143 -9.26 0.72 -18.19
N LEU A 144 -8.02 1.09 -17.84
CA LEU A 144 -7.69 1.76 -16.58
C LEU A 144 -8.29 3.17 -16.48
N LYS A 145 -8.58 3.84 -17.61
CA LYS A 145 -9.21 5.17 -17.63
C LYS A 145 -10.72 5.11 -17.36
N ILE A 146 -11.38 4.02 -17.73
CA ILE A 146 -12.85 3.96 -17.76
C ILE A 146 -13.45 3.22 -16.56
N ASP A 147 -12.72 2.29 -15.93
CA ASP A 147 -13.24 1.47 -14.84
C ASP A 147 -12.16 0.95 -13.88
N PHE A 148 -12.58 0.16 -12.89
CA PHE A 148 -11.67 -0.49 -11.94
C PHE A 148 -10.53 -1.25 -12.62
N PRO A 149 -9.29 -1.20 -12.07
CA PRO A 149 -8.17 -1.98 -12.59
C PRO A 149 -8.47 -3.48 -12.61
N ARG A 150 -8.14 -4.15 -13.72
CA ARG A 150 -8.28 -5.59 -13.89
C ARG A 150 -6.91 -6.23 -13.98
N LEU A 151 -6.63 -7.17 -13.10
CA LEU A 151 -5.28 -7.70 -12.94
C LEU A 151 -5.11 -8.99 -13.72
N PRO A 152 -4.06 -9.10 -14.56
CA PRO A 152 -3.68 -10.39 -15.12
C PRO A 152 -3.22 -11.32 -13.99
N LEU A 153 -3.62 -12.58 -14.07
CA LEU A 153 -3.12 -13.64 -13.20
C LEU A 153 -2.05 -14.44 -13.97
N THR A 154 -0.87 -14.54 -13.37
CA THR A 154 0.21 -15.39 -13.89
C THR A 154 0.04 -16.84 -13.45
N SER A 155 0.40 -17.79 -14.32
CA SER A 155 0.62 -19.20 -13.97
C SER A 155 2.11 -19.52 -13.75
N ASN A 156 3.00 -18.57 -14.02
CA ASN A 156 4.41 -18.69 -13.72
C ASN A 156 4.65 -18.33 -12.25
N ILE A 157 5.03 -19.33 -11.46
CA ILE A 157 5.27 -19.23 -10.02
C ILE A 157 6.46 -18.34 -9.71
N ASP A 158 7.54 -18.43 -10.48
CA ASP A 158 8.73 -17.61 -10.26
C ASP A 158 8.43 -16.14 -10.54
N LEU A 159 7.69 -15.86 -11.61
CA LEU A 159 7.20 -14.51 -11.88
C LEU A 159 6.30 -13.99 -10.76
N PHE A 160 5.42 -14.82 -10.20
CA PHE A 160 4.58 -14.44 -9.06
C PHE A 160 5.44 -14.08 -7.84
N ARG A 161 6.44 -14.91 -7.51
CA ARG A 161 7.38 -14.67 -6.40
C ARG A 161 8.14 -13.36 -6.58
N ASP A 162 8.70 -13.14 -7.76
CA ASP A 162 9.47 -11.93 -8.06
C ASP A 162 8.59 -10.68 -7.94
N LEU A 163 7.35 -10.73 -8.45
CA LEU A 163 6.40 -9.63 -8.33
C LEU A 163 5.96 -9.39 -6.88
N CYS A 164 5.77 -10.44 -6.08
CA CYS A 164 5.47 -10.31 -4.65
C CYS A 164 6.59 -9.56 -3.91
N VAL A 165 7.85 -9.87 -4.22
CA VAL A 165 9.03 -9.24 -3.60
C VAL A 165 9.17 -7.79 -4.04
N LEU A 166 9.16 -7.52 -5.35
CA LEU A 166 9.22 -6.15 -5.88
C LEU A 166 8.06 -5.29 -5.37
N GLY A 167 6.88 -5.87 -5.25
CA GLY A 167 5.71 -5.22 -4.68
C GLY A 167 5.87 -4.89 -3.21
N ALA A 168 6.49 -5.79 -2.43
CA ALA A 168 6.75 -5.57 -1.02
C ALA A 168 7.76 -4.42 -0.82
N ASP A 169 8.79 -4.38 -1.65
CA ASP A 169 9.79 -3.30 -1.65
C ASP A 169 9.16 -1.95 -1.97
N LEU A 170 8.31 -1.90 -3.01
CA LEU A 170 7.56 -0.69 -3.36
C LEU A 170 6.62 -0.25 -2.24
N VAL A 171 5.93 -1.20 -1.58
CA VAL A 171 5.07 -0.89 -0.43
C VAL A 171 5.90 -0.31 0.72
N ALA A 172 7.02 -0.94 1.06
CA ALA A 172 7.91 -0.49 2.12
C ALA A 172 8.45 0.92 1.83
N LEU A 173 8.87 1.18 0.58
CA LEU A 173 9.32 2.50 0.11
C LEU A 173 8.23 3.56 0.22
N HIS A 174 7.01 3.26 -0.25
CA HIS A 174 5.91 4.22 -0.22
C HIS A 174 5.33 4.46 1.18
N LEU A 175 5.50 3.52 2.10
CA LEU A 175 5.19 3.70 3.51
C LEU A 175 6.33 4.35 4.30
N MET A 176 7.52 4.50 3.70
CA MET A 176 8.74 4.94 4.38
C MET A 176 9.12 4.06 5.58
N GLU A 177 8.90 2.75 5.46
CA GLU A 177 9.13 1.77 6.52
C GLU A 177 10.32 0.88 6.19
N ASP A 178 11.48 1.20 6.77
CA ASP A 178 12.69 0.39 6.60
C ASP A 178 12.53 -1.02 7.18
N ASN A 179 11.77 -1.16 8.27
CA ASN A 179 11.53 -2.44 8.95
C ASN A 179 10.29 -3.19 8.43
N TYR A 180 9.80 -2.88 7.23
CA TYR A 180 8.67 -3.59 6.64
C TYR A 180 9.03 -5.07 6.41
N GLU A 181 8.37 -5.97 7.14
CA GLU A 181 8.75 -7.39 7.25
C GLU A 181 8.97 -8.06 5.90
N ALA A 182 8.07 -7.87 4.93
CA ALA A 182 8.13 -8.55 3.64
C ALA A 182 9.12 -7.93 2.63
N ALA A 183 9.78 -6.82 2.96
CA ALA A 183 10.76 -6.19 2.06
C ALA A 183 11.99 -7.10 1.88
N SER A 184 12.52 -7.14 0.66
CA SER A 184 13.65 -7.97 0.23
C SER A 184 14.86 -7.84 1.15
N TRP A 185 15.18 -6.63 1.60
CA TRP A 185 16.29 -6.36 2.50
C TRP A 185 16.09 -6.88 3.93
N ASN A 186 14.85 -6.92 4.42
CA ASN A 186 14.53 -7.53 5.72
C ASN A 186 14.45 -9.06 5.63
N GLN A 187 14.26 -9.59 4.43
CA GLN A 187 14.34 -11.02 4.13
C GLN A 187 15.79 -11.47 3.82
N GLY A 188 16.78 -10.58 3.95
CA GLY A 188 18.19 -10.87 3.74
C GLY A 188 18.60 -11.05 2.27
N ARG A 189 17.79 -10.56 1.32
CA ARG A 189 18.08 -10.66 -0.13
C ARG A 189 18.92 -9.49 -0.63
N ASP A 190 18.62 -8.29 -0.17
CA ASP A 190 19.20 -7.05 -0.66
C ASP A 190 19.67 -6.14 0.49
N ILE A 191 20.40 -5.07 0.16
CA ILE A 191 20.76 -4.02 1.13
C ILE A 191 19.61 -3.02 1.20
N SER A 192 19.25 -2.62 2.43
CA SER A 192 18.19 -1.63 2.61
C SER A 192 18.49 -0.33 1.85
N PRO A 193 17.56 0.18 1.03
CA PRO A 193 17.70 1.48 0.38
C PRO A 193 17.71 2.63 1.38
N TYR A 194 17.29 2.41 2.63
CA TYR A 194 17.32 3.40 3.70
C TYR A 194 18.70 3.54 4.37
N LEU A 195 19.61 2.59 4.16
CA LEU A 195 20.95 2.62 4.78
C LEU A 195 21.78 3.83 4.32
N HIS A 196 21.57 4.28 3.09
CA HIS A 196 22.28 5.39 2.47
C HIS A 196 21.31 6.42 1.90
N LEU A 197 20.31 6.82 2.69
CA LEU A 197 19.44 7.92 2.28
C LEU A 197 20.30 9.14 1.93
N ILE A 198 20.10 9.61 0.71
CA ILE A 198 20.74 10.82 0.16
C ILE A 198 20.40 12.06 1.03
N THR A 199 19.30 11.98 1.77
CA THR A 199 18.80 13.01 2.69
C THR A 199 18.86 12.49 4.12
N HIS A 200 19.69 13.10 4.96
CA HIS A 200 19.76 12.82 6.40
C HIS A 200 19.23 14.01 7.20
N PHE A 201 18.26 13.79 8.09
CA PHE A 201 17.81 14.84 9.01
C PHE A 201 18.82 14.97 10.15
N THR A 202 19.62 16.04 10.13
CA THR A 202 20.42 16.44 11.29
C THR A 202 19.56 17.29 12.22
N GLY A 203 19.02 16.68 13.29
CA GLY A 203 18.31 17.43 14.31
C GLY A 203 19.24 18.46 14.96
N GLY A 204 18.93 19.74 14.81
CA GLY A 204 19.59 20.78 15.59
C GLY A 204 19.10 20.72 17.03
N ASN A 205 19.99 20.98 18.00
CA ASN A 205 19.67 21.01 19.44
C ASN A 205 18.55 22.01 19.81
N ASN A 206 18.19 22.91 18.90
CA ASN A 206 17.09 23.86 19.04
C ASN A 206 16.10 23.62 17.89
N GLY A 207 15.05 22.84 18.13
CA GLY A 207 13.98 22.60 17.16
C GLY A 207 13.19 23.89 16.87
N THR A 208 13.67 24.71 15.94
CA THR A 208 12.93 25.87 15.43
C THR A 208 12.09 25.50 14.22
N THR A 209 10.87 26.04 14.18
CA THR A 209 9.90 25.92 13.08
C THR A 209 10.55 26.21 11.74
N ILE A 210 10.29 25.34 10.75
CA ILE A 210 10.83 25.46 9.39
C ILE A 210 10.32 26.78 8.77
N GLY A 211 11.23 27.73 8.57
CA GLY A 211 10.97 28.95 7.80
C GLY A 211 10.88 28.67 6.29
N SER A 212 10.43 29.65 5.52
CA SER A 212 10.37 29.58 4.05
C SER A 212 11.73 29.28 3.43
N PHE A 213 11.81 28.29 2.53
CA PHE A 213 13.06 27.88 1.89
C PHE A 213 13.19 28.36 0.45
N SER A 214 14.43 28.60 0.01
CA SER A 214 14.75 28.88 -1.39
C SER A 214 15.05 27.58 -2.13
N LYS A 215 14.24 27.25 -3.15
CA LYS A 215 14.40 26.04 -3.99
C LYS A 215 15.74 25.98 -4.74
N SER A 216 16.43 27.10 -4.90
CA SER A 216 17.63 27.22 -5.74
C SER A 216 18.90 26.57 -5.15
N LYS A 217 18.92 26.24 -3.85
CA LYS A 217 20.13 25.74 -3.16
C LYS A 217 20.01 24.31 -2.62
N CYS A 218 18.92 23.60 -2.89
CA CYS A 218 18.67 22.31 -2.25
C CYS A 218 19.36 21.11 -2.91
N TYR A 219 20.00 21.29 -4.07
CA TYR A 219 20.58 20.21 -4.86
C TYR A 219 22.03 20.52 -5.20
N GLU A 220 22.95 19.86 -4.50
CA GLU A 220 24.40 19.93 -4.76
C GLU A 220 24.94 18.50 -4.77
N GLU A 221 25.84 18.16 -5.69
CA GLU A 221 26.55 16.86 -5.75
C GLU A 221 25.64 15.61 -5.73
N GLY A 222 24.42 15.71 -6.29
CA GLY A 222 23.46 14.60 -6.28
C GLY A 222 22.83 14.33 -4.92
N ARG A 223 22.97 15.25 -3.96
CA ARG A 223 22.40 15.16 -2.62
C ARG A 223 21.43 16.31 -2.33
N VAL A 224 20.40 15.99 -1.55
CA VAL A 224 19.46 16.98 -1.05
C VAL A 224 19.94 17.46 0.31
N TYR A 225 20.44 18.69 0.36
CA TYR A 225 20.87 19.32 1.60
C TYR A 225 19.71 20.15 2.17
N ILE A 226 19.28 19.81 3.39
CA ILE A 226 18.36 20.62 4.17
C ILE A 226 19.19 21.40 5.19
N ASP A 227 19.71 22.56 4.79
CA ASP A 227 20.43 23.46 5.68
C ASP A 227 19.43 24.34 6.46
N THR A 228 19.23 24.01 7.73
CA THR A 228 18.36 24.76 8.66
C THR A 228 19.09 25.89 9.39
N SER A 229 20.39 26.06 9.18
CA SER A 229 21.21 27.03 9.92
C SER A 229 21.00 28.49 9.48
N LEU A 230 20.41 28.70 8.30
CA LEU A 230 20.24 30.04 7.70
C LEU A 230 18.82 30.61 7.80
N GLY A 231 17.93 29.97 8.56
CA GLY A 231 16.60 30.52 8.82
C GLY A 231 16.67 31.70 9.81
N LYS A 232 16.47 32.93 9.33
CA LYS A 232 16.00 34.00 10.23
C LYS A 232 14.70 33.52 10.85
N SER A 233 14.57 33.67 12.17
CA SER A 233 13.33 33.39 12.91
C SER A 233 12.18 34.14 12.25
N GLY A 234 11.40 33.43 11.44
CA GLY A 234 10.16 33.93 10.89
C GLY A 234 9.16 34.05 12.03
N SER A 235 8.59 35.23 12.19
CA SER A 235 7.49 35.47 13.12
C SER A 235 6.23 34.76 12.60
N TYR A 236 6.01 33.54 13.07
CA TYR A 236 4.67 33.00 13.30
C TYR A 236 4.63 32.47 14.73
#